data_AF-A0AAV7BV29-F1
#
_entry.id   AF-A0AAV7BV29-F1
#
_cell.length_a   1.000
_cell.length_b   1.000
_cell.length_c   1.000
_cell.angle_alpha   90.00
_cell.angle_beta   90.00
_cell.angle_gamma   90.00
#
_symmetry.space_group_name_H-M   'P 1'
#
loop_
_entity.id
_entity.type
_entity.pdbx_description
1 polymer ?
#
loop_
_entity_poly.entity_id
_entity_poly.type
_entity_poly.pdbx_seq_one_letter_code
_entity_poly.pdbx_strand_id
1 'polypeptide(L)'
;MAQALTQEEEQATHRFLHEMNAWTSFHSVPPLSWDVAVKFLMARKFDVVRAIELFHSYRETRQREGIVRLNPLQEPLLSELLSGKFTVLSVRAPTGASIAIFTAKLHHPARKNSREVQHTVLQALFYLLDRTVESVDTQRNGLVFIYDMGGSQYSNFELELSKKILSLLRGAFPARLKKVLIVSPPVWFRVPYSIISLLLKEKLRERVHMVSMNELLEHLPPQCLPESLGGLLPWDPGSWNCLLLPARAGKPDPLDDVVLVLAEGQRGSVHKPGAGSMTLSELKEHTNSLGRRGIYEEYEMIRNEKPEGTFSAAMAVVNRDRNRYGDVPCLDQTRVKLKRVNWNDRSDYINASFMDGYLQKNMYIGTQGPMENTFQDFWQMVWEQNVLVIVMTTRICRFIWWSDCRKQSC
;
A
#
# COMPACT_ATOMS: atom_id res chain seq x y z
N MET A 1 -0.89 33.67 -7.52
CA MET A 1 -2.15 33.31 -6.83
C MET A 1 -2.58 31.95 -7.34
N ALA A 2 -2.74 30.95 -6.46
CA ALA A 2 -3.21 29.63 -6.89
C ALA A 2 -4.58 29.79 -7.58
N GLN A 3 -4.71 29.25 -8.78
CA GLN A 3 -5.98 29.28 -9.52
C GLN A 3 -7.01 28.50 -8.70
N ALA A 4 -8.17 29.10 -8.44
CA ALA A 4 -9.24 28.44 -7.69
C ALA A 4 -9.65 27.13 -8.38
N LEU A 5 -9.97 26.12 -7.57
CA LEU A 5 -10.50 24.86 -8.07
C LEU A 5 -11.80 25.08 -8.83
N THR A 6 -12.06 24.28 -9.85
CA THR A 6 -13.38 24.30 -10.49
C THR A 6 -14.43 23.72 -9.55
N GLN A 7 -15.71 24.01 -9.78
CA GLN A 7 -16.80 23.45 -8.99
C GLN A 7 -16.80 21.90 -8.99
N GLU A 8 -16.42 21.29 -10.12
CA GLU A 8 -16.28 19.83 -10.23
C GLU A 8 -15.12 19.28 -9.38
N GLU A 9 -14.00 20.01 -9.36
CA GLU A 9 -12.82 19.67 -8.56
C GLU A 9 -13.11 19.81 -7.05
N GLU A 10 -13.87 20.82 -6.65
CA GLU A 10 -14.35 20.98 -5.26
C GLU A 10 -15.26 19.82 -4.86
N GLN A 11 -16.23 19.44 -5.71
CA GLN A 11 -17.10 18.29 -5.46
C GLN A 11 -16.33 16.97 -5.38
N ALA A 12 -15.31 16.77 -6.22
CA ALA A 12 -14.42 15.62 -6.13
C ALA A 12 -13.63 15.62 -4.81
N THR A 13 -13.19 16.79 -4.35
CA THR A 13 -12.48 16.98 -3.08
C THR A 13 -13.38 16.65 -1.88
N HIS A 14 -14.63 17.10 -1.88
CA HIS A 14 -15.61 16.72 -0.87
C HIS A 14 -15.88 15.21 -0.84
N ARG A 15 -16.03 14.56 -2.01
CA ARG A 15 -16.22 13.10 -2.08
C ARG A 15 -15.01 12.34 -1.54
N PHE A 16 -13.80 12.74 -1.92
CA PHE A 16 -12.58 12.14 -1.39
C PHE A 16 -12.49 12.28 0.13
N LEU A 17 -12.75 13.48 0.66
CA LEU A 17 -12.72 13.73 2.10
C LEU A 17 -13.81 12.96 2.85
N HIS A 18 -15.00 12.81 2.28
CA HIS A 18 -16.08 12.02 2.88
C HIS A 18 -15.63 10.56 3.11
N GLU A 19 -15.15 9.90 2.06
CA GLU A 19 -14.68 8.51 2.14
C GLU A 19 -13.48 8.38 3.08
N MET A 20 -12.50 9.26 2.94
CA MET A 20 -11.28 9.18 3.74
C MET A 20 -11.52 9.51 5.20
N ASN A 21 -12.39 10.48 5.51
CA ASN A 21 -12.67 10.86 6.90
C ASN A 21 -13.61 9.88 7.60
N ALA A 22 -14.45 9.15 6.85
CA ALA A 22 -15.12 7.97 7.38
C ALA A 22 -14.10 6.91 7.80
N TRP A 23 -13.08 6.68 6.97
CA TRP A 23 -11.97 5.77 7.29
C TRP A 23 -11.12 6.26 8.48
N THR A 24 -10.76 7.56 8.56
CA THR A 24 -9.96 8.09 9.69
C THR A 24 -10.75 8.04 11.00
N SER A 25 -12.05 8.35 10.96
CA SER A 25 -12.95 8.26 12.12
C SER A 25 -13.03 6.82 12.64
N PHE A 26 -13.22 5.85 11.74
CA PHE A 26 -13.21 4.43 12.10
C PHE A 26 -11.90 4.01 12.80
N HIS A 27 -10.76 4.55 12.36
CA HIS A 27 -9.46 4.25 12.97
C HIS A 27 -9.01 5.23 14.07
N SER A 28 -9.91 6.10 14.55
CA SER A 28 -9.63 7.06 15.63
C SER A 28 -8.45 8.00 15.37
N VAL A 29 -8.27 8.46 14.13
CA VAL A 29 -7.21 9.42 13.77
C VAL A 29 -7.74 10.72 13.20
N PRO A 30 -6.94 11.81 13.24
CA PRO A 30 -7.37 13.11 12.76
C PRO A 30 -7.88 13.05 11.31
N PRO A 31 -8.95 13.80 10.99
CA PRO A 31 -9.46 13.89 9.62
C PRO A 31 -8.40 14.52 8.70
N LEU A 32 -8.41 14.11 7.43
CA LEU A 32 -7.56 14.69 6.41
C LEU A 32 -7.97 16.13 6.13
N SER A 33 -6.97 16.99 5.91
CA SER A 33 -7.20 18.38 5.49
C SER A 33 -7.54 18.49 4.00
N TRP A 34 -8.13 19.63 3.63
CA TRP A 34 -8.41 19.96 2.23
C TRP A 34 -7.15 19.91 1.37
N ASP A 35 -6.04 20.50 1.83
CA ASP A 35 -4.77 20.54 1.08
C ASP A 35 -4.20 19.14 0.82
N VAL A 36 -4.35 18.23 1.78
CA VAL A 36 -3.97 16.82 1.60
C VAL A 36 -4.84 16.19 0.52
N ALA A 37 -6.16 16.33 0.59
CA ALA A 37 -7.07 15.78 -0.42
C ALA A 37 -6.75 16.30 -1.83
N VAL A 38 -6.58 17.61 -1.98
CA VAL A 38 -6.23 18.26 -3.25
C VAL A 38 -4.90 17.74 -3.79
N LYS A 39 -3.88 17.55 -2.94
CA LYS A 39 -2.58 16.99 -3.34
C LYS A 39 -2.73 15.63 -4.03
N PHE A 40 -3.50 14.71 -3.44
CA PHE A 40 -3.74 13.38 -3.99
C PHE A 40 -4.63 13.40 -5.25
N LEU A 41 -5.65 14.25 -5.26
CA LEU A 41 -6.56 14.41 -6.39
C LEU A 41 -5.85 15.03 -7.60
N MET A 42 -5.03 16.07 -7.43
CA MET A 42 -4.24 16.68 -8.51
C MET A 42 -3.33 15.65 -9.19
N ALA A 43 -2.73 14.74 -8.41
CA ALA A 43 -1.89 13.66 -8.94
C ALA A 43 -2.68 12.65 -9.81
N ARG A 44 -4.01 12.63 -9.72
CA ARG A 44 -4.91 11.73 -10.46
C ARG A 44 -5.96 12.45 -11.28
N LYS A 45 -5.76 13.75 -11.58
CA LYS A 45 -6.68 14.58 -12.36
C LYS A 45 -8.11 14.58 -11.77
N PHE A 46 -8.20 14.69 -10.44
CA PHE A 46 -9.45 14.69 -9.67
C PHE A 46 -10.31 13.43 -9.81
N ASP A 47 -9.72 12.32 -10.23
CA ASP A 47 -10.35 11.00 -10.13
C ASP A 47 -10.28 10.49 -8.68
N VAL A 48 -11.45 10.49 -8.03
CA VAL A 48 -11.58 10.18 -6.60
C VAL A 48 -11.09 8.76 -6.27
N VAL A 49 -11.50 7.76 -7.06
CA VAL A 49 -11.15 6.35 -6.81
C VAL A 49 -9.64 6.14 -6.93
N ARG A 50 -9.04 6.62 -8.02
CA ARG A 50 -7.59 6.50 -8.22
C ARG A 50 -6.78 7.32 -7.21
N ALA A 51 -7.33 8.42 -6.71
CA ALA A 51 -6.71 9.21 -5.64
C ALA A 51 -6.72 8.48 -4.31
N ILE A 52 -7.81 7.79 -3.96
CA ILE A 52 -7.90 6.94 -2.76
C ILE A 52 -6.91 5.77 -2.85
N GLU A 53 -6.82 5.09 -3.99
CA GLU A 53 -5.82 4.03 -4.22
C GLU A 53 -4.38 4.56 -4.05
N LEU A 54 -4.08 5.72 -4.62
CA LEU A 54 -2.79 6.39 -4.46
C LEU A 54 -2.52 6.73 -2.98
N PHE A 55 -3.50 7.23 -2.25
CA PHE A 55 -3.35 7.56 -0.83
C PHE A 55 -2.97 6.33 -0.01
N HIS A 56 -3.68 5.21 -0.19
CA HIS A 56 -3.36 3.97 0.49
C HIS A 56 -1.97 3.43 0.10
N SER A 57 -1.62 3.47 -1.19
CA SER A 57 -0.30 3.03 -1.67
C SER A 57 0.84 3.89 -1.13
N TYR A 58 0.65 5.21 -1.05
CA TYR A 58 1.59 6.15 -0.44
C TYR A 58 1.79 5.86 1.05
N ARG A 59 0.69 5.68 1.79
CA ARG A 59 0.70 5.36 3.21
C ARG A 59 1.44 4.05 3.49
N GLU A 60 1.10 2.99 2.77
CA GLU A 60 1.72 1.67 2.94
C GLU A 60 3.21 1.71 2.62
N THR A 61 3.62 2.48 1.60
CA THR A 61 5.03 2.63 1.25
C THR A 61 5.80 3.37 2.33
N ARG A 62 5.24 4.47 2.88
CA ARG A 62 5.86 5.17 4.02
C ARG A 62 6.02 4.27 5.23
N GLN A 63 4.99 3.49 5.54
CA GLN A 63 5.01 2.56 6.66
C GLN A 63 6.08 1.47 6.47
N ARG A 64 6.06 0.80 5.31
CA ARG A 64 6.98 -0.29 4.96
C ARG A 64 8.44 0.16 5.00
N GLU A 65 8.70 1.36 4.51
CA GLU A 65 10.04 1.94 4.43
C GLU A 65 10.37 2.82 5.65
N GLY A 66 9.58 2.83 6.73
CA GLY A 66 9.89 3.59 7.94
C GLY A 66 10.09 5.10 7.71
N ILE A 67 9.34 5.67 6.77
CA ILE A 67 9.36 7.08 6.37
C ILE A 67 8.26 7.81 7.16
N VAL A 68 8.49 7.93 8.46
CA VAL A 68 7.51 8.47 9.41
C VAL A 68 8.25 9.25 10.48
N ARG A 69 7.73 10.40 10.90
CA ARG A 69 8.36 11.29 11.89
C ARG A 69 9.82 11.61 11.54
N LEU A 70 10.09 11.87 10.27
CA LEU A 70 11.44 12.19 9.80
C LEU A 70 11.91 13.52 10.40
N ASN A 71 13.08 13.50 11.04
CA ASN A 71 13.74 14.70 11.51
C ASN A 71 14.90 15.05 10.56
N PRO A 72 14.73 16.04 9.65
CA PRO A 72 15.73 16.39 8.65
C PRO A 72 17.01 17.02 9.25
N LEU A 73 16.97 17.39 10.54
CA LEU A 73 18.11 17.97 11.25
C LEU A 73 18.91 16.93 12.05
N GLN A 74 18.54 15.65 11.98
CA GLN A 74 19.18 14.56 12.72
C GLN A 74 20.01 13.67 11.79
N GLU A 75 21.16 13.19 12.27
CA GLU A 75 21.96 12.19 11.56
C GLU A 75 21.31 10.80 11.61
N PRO A 76 21.45 9.97 10.56
CA PRO A 76 22.26 10.19 9.34
C PRO A 76 21.53 10.96 8.22
N LEU A 77 20.28 11.38 8.45
CA LEU A 77 19.44 11.98 7.41
C LEU A 77 19.95 13.36 6.96
N LEU A 78 20.43 14.19 7.89
CA LEU A 78 20.95 15.53 7.59
C LEU A 78 22.13 15.47 6.61
N SER A 79 23.15 14.66 6.89
CA SER A 79 24.30 14.50 6.00
C SER A 79 23.91 13.96 4.62
N GLU A 80 22.93 13.05 4.56
CA GLU A 80 22.42 12.53 3.30
C GLU A 80 21.66 13.60 2.49
N LEU A 81 20.83 14.42 3.14
CA LEU A 81 20.13 15.56 2.52
C LEU A 81 21.10 16.60 1.95
N LEU A 82 22.22 16.83 2.64
CA LEU A 82 23.26 17.78 2.22
C LEU A 82 24.29 17.20 1.26
N SER A 83 24.27 15.88 1.01
CA SER A 83 25.25 15.20 0.16
C SER A 83 25.22 15.61 -1.31
N GLY A 84 24.13 16.23 -1.76
CA GLY A 84 23.87 16.56 -3.17
C GLY A 84 23.57 15.34 -4.06
N LYS A 85 23.51 14.13 -3.49
CA LYS A 85 23.20 12.89 -4.21
C LYS A 85 21.80 12.92 -4.82
N PHE A 86 20.84 13.45 -4.07
CA PHE A 86 19.52 13.77 -4.57
C PHE A 86 19.26 15.26 -4.36
N THR A 87 18.91 15.97 -5.43
CA THR A 87 18.79 17.42 -5.42
C THR A 87 17.56 17.84 -6.21
N VAL A 88 16.78 18.77 -5.66
CA VAL A 88 15.67 19.41 -6.38
C VAL A 88 16.10 20.80 -6.78
N LEU A 89 16.06 21.09 -8.08
CA LEU A 89 16.47 22.40 -8.58
C LEU A 89 15.49 23.50 -8.13
N SER A 90 16.02 24.68 -7.85
CA SER A 90 15.21 25.88 -7.57
C SER A 90 14.47 26.39 -8.81
N VAL A 91 14.93 26.01 -10.00
CA VAL A 91 14.31 26.30 -11.29
C VAL A 91 13.33 25.21 -11.71
N ARG A 92 12.44 25.55 -12.65
CA ARG A 92 11.45 24.63 -13.22
C ARG A 92 11.73 24.39 -14.70
N ALA A 93 11.26 23.26 -15.21
CA ALA A 93 11.22 22.99 -16.64
C ALA A 93 10.27 23.98 -17.34
N PRO A 94 10.36 24.17 -18.67
CA PRO A 94 9.44 25.04 -19.43
C PRO A 94 7.96 24.66 -19.27
N THR A 95 7.67 23.40 -18.97
CA THR A 95 6.33 22.89 -18.67
C THR A 95 5.82 23.27 -17.28
N GLY A 96 6.63 23.95 -16.47
CA GLY A 96 6.40 24.27 -15.06
C GLY A 96 6.72 23.12 -14.10
N ALA A 97 7.14 21.95 -14.60
CA ALA A 97 7.46 20.79 -13.77
C ALA A 97 8.73 21.03 -12.95
N SER A 98 8.75 20.57 -11.69
CA SER A 98 9.97 20.62 -10.87
C SER A 98 10.96 19.58 -11.35
N ILE A 99 12.25 19.92 -11.29
CA ILE A 99 13.33 19.05 -11.77
C ILE A 99 14.05 18.45 -10.55
N ALA A 100 14.04 17.13 -10.46
CA ALA A 100 14.76 16.38 -9.44
C ALA A 100 15.90 15.60 -10.09
N ILE A 101 17.09 15.67 -9.51
CA ILE A 101 18.31 15.04 -10.02
C ILE A 101 18.82 14.05 -8.99
N PHE A 102 19.13 12.83 -9.44
CA PHE A 102 19.90 11.86 -8.68
C PHE A 102 21.27 11.67 -9.36
N THR A 103 22.35 12.01 -8.67
CA THR A 103 23.72 11.96 -9.19
C THR A 103 24.40 10.67 -8.73
N ALA A 104 24.46 9.68 -9.61
CA ALA A 104 24.87 8.32 -9.28
C ALA A 104 26.32 8.21 -8.77
N LYS A 105 27.24 9.02 -9.31
CA LYS A 105 28.66 9.01 -8.88
C LYS A 105 28.87 9.38 -7.40
N LEU A 106 27.92 10.07 -6.77
CA LEU A 106 27.98 10.43 -5.34
C LEU A 106 27.42 9.32 -4.44
N HIS A 107 26.79 8.29 -5.02
CA HIS A 107 26.24 7.17 -4.27
C HIS A 107 27.32 6.12 -4.00
N HIS A 108 27.75 6.03 -2.75
CA HIS A 108 28.74 5.06 -2.28
C HIS A 108 28.11 4.06 -1.30
N PRO A 109 27.60 2.91 -1.79
CA PRO A 109 27.08 1.89 -0.91
C PRO A 109 28.22 1.21 -0.13
N ALA A 110 28.29 1.46 1.18
CA ALA A 110 29.30 0.86 2.04
C ALA A 110 29.03 -0.64 2.21
N ARG A 111 30.04 -1.49 1.93
CA ARG A 111 29.91 -2.97 1.95
C ARG A 111 29.44 -3.57 3.28
N LYS A 112 29.58 -2.89 4.42
CA LYS A 112 29.18 -3.39 5.75
C LYS A 112 27.79 -2.94 6.23
N ASN A 113 27.28 -1.79 5.75
CA ASN A 113 26.00 -1.20 6.22
C ASN A 113 25.06 -0.82 5.06
N SER A 114 25.12 -1.51 3.92
CA SER A 114 24.38 -1.17 2.69
C SER A 114 22.87 -0.98 2.93
N ARG A 115 22.22 -1.77 3.81
CA ARG A 115 20.78 -1.64 4.09
C ARG A 115 20.41 -0.34 4.81
N GLU A 116 21.21 0.09 5.79
CA GLU A 116 20.97 1.34 6.54
C GLU A 116 21.24 2.57 5.66
N VAL A 117 22.30 2.51 4.84
CA VAL A 117 22.62 3.57 3.86
C VAL A 117 21.51 3.68 2.82
N GLN A 118 21.07 2.56 2.23
CA GLN A 118 19.93 2.53 1.30
C GLN A 118 18.68 3.15 1.91
N HIS A 119 18.41 2.82 3.17
CA HIS A 119 17.25 3.32 3.90
C HIS A 119 17.33 4.84 4.12
N THR A 120 18.49 5.34 4.53
CA THR A 120 18.74 6.79 4.70
C THR A 120 18.62 7.55 3.37
N VAL A 121 19.18 7.03 2.28
CA VAL A 121 19.05 7.61 0.93
C VAL A 121 17.59 7.70 0.50
N LEU A 122 16.82 6.64 0.75
CA LEU A 122 15.40 6.60 0.42
C LEU A 122 14.60 7.60 1.25
N GLN A 123 14.89 7.74 2.55
CA GLN A 123 14.26 8.73 3.43
C GLN A 123 14.56 10.16 2.95
N ALA A 124 15.82 10.46 2.60
CA ALA A 124 16.21 11.77 2.07
C ALA A 124 15.51 12.10 0.75
N LEU A 125 15.49 11.15 -0.18
CA LEU A 125 14.78 11.28 -1.46
C LEU A 125 13.29 11.52 -1.26
N PHE A 126 12.66 10.74 -0.38
CA PHE A 126 11.25 10.90 -0.08
C PHE A 126 10.95 12.26 0.54
N TYR A 127 11.74 12.67 1.54
CA TYR A 127 11.60 13.95 2.21
C TYR A 127 11.65 15.11 1.21
N LEU A 128 12.69 15.16 0.37
CA LEU A 128 12.86 16.24 -0.62
C LEU A 128 11.73 16.24 -1.65
N LEU A 129 11.30 15.06 -2.13
CA LEU A 129 10.16 14.97 -3.02
C LEU A 129 8.87 15.45 -2.33
N ASP A 130 8.61 15.04 -1.08
CA ASP A 130 7.42 15.41 -0.33
C ASP A 130 7.33 16.94 -0.14
N ARG A 131 8.44 17.57 0.26
CA ARG A 131 8.57 19.04 0.32
C ARG A 131 8.30 19.69 -1.03
N THR A 132 8.84 19.11 -2.11
CA THR A 132 8.66 19.65 -3.47
C THR A 132 7.18 19.67 -3.89
N VAL A 133 6.39 18.70 -3.43
CA VAL A 133 4.96 18.57 -3.73
C VAL A 133 4.08 19.45 -2.82
N GLU A 134 4.62 20.14 -1.82
CA GLU A 134 3.85 21.18 -1.11
C GLU A 134 3.54 22.38 -2.01
N SER A 135 4.36 22.63 -3.04
CA SER A 135 4.10 23.66 -4.04
C SER A 135 2.96 23.24 -4.98
N VAL A 136 1.94 24.10 -5.08
CA VAL A 136 0.80 23.94 -6.01
C VAL A 136 1.26 23.81 -7.46
N ASP A 137 2.30 24.56 -7.86
CA ASP A 137 2.88 24.47 -9.20
C ASP A 137 3.45 23.07 -9.48
N THR A 138 4.09 22.44 -8.49
CA THR A 138 4.57 21.05 -8.62
C THR A 138 3.41 20.07 -8.71
N GLN A 139 2.37 20.22 -7.87
CA GLN A 139 1.19 19.35 -7.93
C GLN A 139 0.51 19.42 -9.31
N ARG A 140 0.48 20.61 -9.91
CA ARG A 140 -0.13 20.89 -11.21
C ARG A 140 0.73 20.51 -12.42
N ASN A 141 2.03 20.70 -12.35
CA ASN A 141 2.90 20.50 -13.51
C ASN A 141 3.70 19.20 -13.43
N GLY A 142 3.80 18.59 -12.26
CA GLY A 142 4.46 17.31 -12.03
C GLY A 142 5.98 17.44 -11.87
N LEU A 143 6.66 16.32 -12.09
CA LEU A 143 8.09 16.16 -11.87
C LEU A 143 8.79 15.66 -13.14
N VAL A 144 9.98 16.19 -13.40
CA VAL A 144 10.97 15.60 -14.29
C VAL A 144 12.09 15.03 -13.43
N PHE A 145 12.37 13.74 -13.59
CA PHE A 145 13.42 13.06 -12.86
C PHE A 145 14.63 12.84 -13.76
N ILE A 146 15.81 13.30 -13.34
CA ILE A 146 17.07 13.11 -14.04
C ILE A 146 17.91 12.13 -13.21
N TYR A 147 18.31 11.03 -13.82
CA TYR A 147 19.29 10.10 -13.26
C TYR A 147 20.61 10.32 -13.96
N ASP A 148 21.49 11.13 -13.36
CA ASP A 148 22.82 11.43 -13.89
C ASP A 148 23.77 10.28 -13.56
N MET A 149 24.14 9.52 -14.60
CA MET A 149 25.09 8.41 -14.52
C MET A 149 26.49 8.80 -15.00
N GLY A 150 26.72 10.06 -15.36
CA GLY A 150 28.01 10.56 -15.81
C GLY A 150 29.11 10.30 -14.79
N GLY A 151 30.13 9.55 -15.18
CA GLY A 151 31.25 9.19 -14.31
C GLY A 151 30.92 8.16 -13.22
N SER A 152 29.74 7.53 -13.27
CA SER A 152 29.37 6.46 -12.33
C SER A 152 30.02 5.12 -12.69
N GLN A 153 30.33 4.33 -11.66
CA GLN A 153 30.87 2.98 -11.75
C GLN A 153 29.81 1.96 -11.29
N TYR A 154 30.03 0.69 -11.62
CA TYR A 154 29.12 -0.38 -11.17
C TYR A 154 28.98 -0.44 -9.64
N SER A 155 30.05 -0.09 -8.90
CA SER A 155 30.02 -0.02 -7.43
C SER A 155 29.12 1.08 -6.88
N ASN A 156 28.75 2.07 -7.69
CA ASN A 156 27.80 3.11 -7.29
C ASN A 156 26.34 2.65 -7.41
N PHE A 157 26.07 1.50 -8.04
CA PHE A 157 24.71 1.09 -8.39
C PHE A 157 24.15 0.03 -7.43
N GLU A 158 22.97 0.31 -6.87
CA GLU A 158 22.21 -0.65 -6.08
C GLU A 158 20.85 -0.94 -6.74
N LEU A 159 20.67 -2.20 -7.16
CA LEU A 159 19.46 -2.64 -7.85
C LEU A 159 18.21 -2.49 -6.96
N GLU A 160 18.32 -2.83 -5.68
CA GLU A 160 17.19 -2.76 -4.74
C GLU A 160 16.75 -1.32 -4.47
N LEU A 161 17.70 -0.38 -4.29
CA LEU A 161 17.38 1.05 -4.18
C LEU A 161 16.67 1.55 -5.45
N SER A 162 17.19 1.18 -6.62
CA SER A 162 16.59 1.57 -7.91
C SER A 162 15.15 1.06 -8.08
N LYS A 163 14.87 -0.17 -7.64
CA LYS A 163 13.50 -0.72 -7.61
C LYS A 163 12.58 0.06 -6.68
N LYS A 164 13.06 0.45 -5.49
CA LYS A 164 12.27 1.25 -4.53
C LYS A 164 11.97 2.65 -5.06
N ILE A 165 12.96 3.34 -5.61
CA ILE A 165 12.78 4.65 -6.26
C ILE A 165 11.77 4.52 -7.41
N LEU A 166 11.90 3.49 -8.24
CA LEU A 166 10.96 3.28 -9.34
C LEU A 166 9.54 2.99 -8.84
N SER A 167 9.40 2.23 -7.76
CA SER A 167 8.10 1.95 -7.13
C SER A 167 7.43 3.23 -6.62
N LEU A 168 8.20 4.13 -6.00
CA LEU A 168 7.73 5.46 -5.60
C LEU A 168 7.24 6.26 -6.81
N LEU A 169 8.07 6.37 -7.85
CA LEU A 169 7.76 7.12 -9.07
C LEU A 169 6.59 6.54 -9.89
N ARG A 170 6.36 5.22 -9.81
CA ARG A 170 5.32 4.51 -10.58
C ARG A 170 3.90 4.81 -10.09
N GLY A 171 3.70 5.09 -8.81
CA GLY A 171 2.34 5.28 -8.32
C GLY A 171 2.14 5.37 -6.82
N ALA A 172 3.20 5.25 -6.02
CA ALA A 172 3.12 5.42 -4.58
C ALA A 172 3.46 6.84 -4.11
N PHE A 173 3.73 7.78 -5.02
CA PHE A 173 4.04 9.17 -4.68
C PHE A 173 3.01 10.15 -5.29
N PRO A 174 2.51 11.16 -4.55
CA PRO A 174 1.43 12.05 -4.97
C PRO A 174 1.90 13.16 -5.93
N ALA A 175 2.65 12.77 -6.95
CA ALA A 175 3.06 13.65 -8.04
C ALA A 175 2.92 12.96 -9.38
N ARG A 176 2.76 13.76 -10.44
CA ARG A 176 2.77 13.25 -11.81
C ARG A 176 4.20 13.23 -12.34
N LEU A 177 4.74 12.04 -12.54
CA LEU A 177 6.00 11.89 -13.24
C LEU A 177 5.80 12.19 -14.73
N LYS A 178 6.36 13.30 -15.23
CA LYS A 178 6.26 13.71 -16.63
C LYS A 178 7.28 13.00 -17.50
N LYS A 179 8.53 12.96 -17.04
CA LYS A 179 9.66 12.40 -17.79
C LYS A 179 10.73 11.87 -16.84
N VAL A 180 11.39 10.79 -17.24
CA VAL A 180 12.58 10.25 -16.58
C VAL A 180 13.70 10.27 -17.61
N LEU A 181 14.79 10.99 -17.32
CA LEU A 181 15.94 11.15 -18.19
C LEU A 181 17.13 10.45 -17.55
N ILE A 182 17.60 9.36 -18.15
CA ILE A 182 18.81 8.65 -17.73
C ILE A 182 19.96 9.19 -18.57
N VAL A 183 20.82 9.99 -17.95
CA VAL A 183 21.84 10.77 -18.63
C VAL A 183 23.17 10.05 -18.60
N SER A 184 23.80 9.92 -19.77
CA SER A 184 25.11 9.30 -19.96
C SER A 184 25.25 7.91 -19.30
N PRO A 185 24.30 6.98 -19.53
CA PRO A 185 24.36 5.65 -18.92
C PRO A 185 25.60 4.88 -19.42
N PRO A 186 26.45 4.37 -18.51
CA PRO A 186 27.56 3.50 -18.88
C PRO A 186 27.07 2.21 -19.54
N VAL A 187 27.94 1.56 -20.34
CA VAL A 187 27.60 0.32 -21.05
C VAL A 187 27.09 -0.78 -20.09
N TRP A 188 27.68 -0.88 -18.89
CA TRP A 188 27.28 -1.87 -17.89
C TRP A 188 25.83 -1.70 -17.42
N PHE A 189 25.22 -0.51 -17.55
CA PHE A 189 23.86 -0.23 -17.09
C PHE A 189 22.78 -0.93 -17.95
N ARG A 190 23.13 -1.39 -19.16
CA ARG A 190 22.19 -2.14 -20.01
C ARG A 190 21.62 -3.37 -19.32
N VAL A 191 22.46 -4.08 -18.54
CA VAL A 191 22.05 -5.30 -17.81
C VAL A 191 21.04 -4.99 -16.70
N PRO A 192 21.34 -4.16 -15.68
CA PRO A 192 20.37 -3.85 -14.65
C PRO A 192 19.13 -3.13 -15.20
N TYR A 193 19.27 -2.31 -16.24
CA TYR A 193 18.10 -1.70 -16.89
C TYR A 193 17.19 -2.76 -17.51
N SER A 194 17.72 -3.81 -18.16
CA SER A 194 16.89 -4.89 -18.69
C SER A 194 16.02 -5.53 -17.61
N ILE A 195 16.57 -5.74 -16.41
CA ILE A 195 15.87 -6.29 -15.25
C ILE A 195 14.80 -5.30 -14.75
N ILE A 196 15.17 -4.03 -14.55
CA ILE A 196 14.26 -2.97 -14.09
C ILE A 196 13.12 -2.76 -15.09
N SER A 197 13.40 -2.87 -16.39
CA SER A 197 12.42 -2.65 -17.45
C SER A 197 11.28 -3.66 -17.45
N LEU A 198 11.50 -4.88 -16.93
CA LEU A 198 10.45 -5.88 -16.73
C LEU A 198 9.41 -5.46 -15.68
N LEU A 199 9.78 -4.54 -14.77
CA LEU A 199 8.90 -4.01 -13.74
C LEU A 199 8.13 -2.76 -14.21
N LEU A 200 8.49 -2.20 -15.38
CA LEU A 200 7.87 -1.02 -15.95
C LEU A 200 6.61 -1.39 -16.73
N LYS A 201 5.46 -0.84 -16.30
CA LYS A 201 4.26 -0.83 -17.14
C LYS A 201 4.49 0.06 -18.37
N GLU A 202 3.82 -0.25 -19.47
CA GLU A 202 3.94 0.42 -20.78
C GLU A 202 3.94 1.96 -20.67
N LYS A 203 2.93 2.54 -20.00
CA LYS A 203 2.82 4.00 -19.77
C LYS A 203 3.98 4.66 -19.03
N LEU A 204 4.71 3.93 -18.19
CA LEU A 204 5.87 4.46 -17.47
C LEU A 204 7.13 4.28 -18.30
N ARG A 205 7.24 3.15 -19.02
CA ARG A 205 8.34 2.87 -19.95
C ARG A 205 8.47 3.95 -21.02
N GLU A 206 7.35 4.42 -21.57
CA GLU A 206 7.30 5.55 -22.53
C GLU A 206 7.84 6.87 -21.97
N ARG A 207 7.90 7.03 -20.64
CA ARG A 207 8.41 8.25 -20.00
C ARG A 207 9.91 8.18 -19.72
N VAL A 208 10.51 6.99 -19.80
CA VAL A 208 11.94 6.77 -19.52
C VAL A 208 12.72 6.91 -20.83
N HIS A 209 13.63 7.88 -20.86
CA HIS A 209 14.49 8.17 -22.01
C HIS A 209 15.94 8.05 -21.56
N MET A 210 16.73 7.29 -22.31
CA MET A 210 18.18 7.28 -22.17
C MET A 210 18.77 8.29 -23.13
N VAL A 211 19.58 9.21 -22.62
CA VAL A 211 20.13 10.31 -23.41
C VAL A 211 21.60 10.52 -23.09
N SER A 212 22.36 10.97 -24.08
CA SER A 212 23.68 11.54 -23.91
C SER A 212 23.59 12.97 -23.35
N MET A 213 24.75 13.54 -23.02
CA MET A 213 24.81 14.90 -22.49
C MET A 213 24.28 15.95 -23.48
N ASN A 214 24.55 15.77 -24.77
CA ASN A 214 24.13 16.70 -25.81
C ASN A 214 22.62 16.60 -26.08
N GLU A 215 22.08 15.37 -26.09
CA GLU A 215 20.64 15.10 -26.28
C GLU A 215 19.80 15.59 -25.09
N LEU A 216 20.39 15.75 -23.90
CA LEU A 216 19.68 16.30 -22.74
C LEU A 216 19.13 17.71 -23.02
N LEU A 217 19.88 18.52 -23.78
CA LEU A 217 19.50 19.90 -24.12
C LEU A 217 18.28 19.98 -25.05
N GLU A 218 17.98 18.89 -25.77
CA GLU A 218 16.76 18.78 -26.59
C GLU A 218 15.50 18.55 -25.73
N HIS A 219 15.68 18.18 -24.46
CA HIS A 219 14.60 17.90 -23.53
C HIS A 219 14.39 18.99 -22.49
N LEU A 220 15.48 19.64 -22.06
CA LEU A 220 15.46 20.72 -21.08
C LEU A 220 16.41 21.81 -21.55
N PRO A 221 15.99 23.09 -21.55
CA PRO A 221 16.84 24.16 -22.04
C PRO A 221 18.00 24.42 -21.06
N PRO A 222 19.14 24.97 -21.53
CA PRO A 222 20.34 25.15 -20.72
C PRO A 222 20.11 25.99 -19.44
N GLN A 223 19.16 26.93 -19.45
CA GLN A 223 18.85 27.76 -18.28
C GLN A 223 18.23 26.96 -17.13
N CYS A 224 17.70 25.77 -17.39
CA CYS A 224 17.08 24.90 -16.40
C CYS A 224 18.04 23.84 -15.84
N LEU A 225 19.29 23.80 -16.32
CA LEU A 225 20.23 22.74 -16.02
C LEU A 225 21.51 23.29 -15.35
N PRO A 226 22.13 22.52 -14.44
CA PRO A 226 23.47 22.79 -13.94
C PRO A 226 24.54 22.79 -15.03
N GLU A 227 25.62 23.53 -14.83
CA GLU A 227 26.82 23.48 -15.67
C GLU A 227 27.37 22.05 -15.82
N SER A 228 27.32 21.24 -14.77
CA SER A 228 27.74 19.82 -14.81
C SER A 228 26.92 18.95 -15.76
N LEU A 229 25.74 19.40 -16.17
CA LEU A 229 24.84 18.77 -17.12
C LEU A 229 24.72 19.57 -18.44
N GLY A 230 25.70 20.43 -18.73
CA GLY A 230 25.74 21.25 -19.95
C GLY A 230 24.83 22.48 -19.93
N GLY A 231 24.32 22.88 -18.76
CA GLY A 231 23.49 24.06 -18.58
C GLY A 231 24.25 25.30 -18.14
N LEU A 232 23.49 26.29 -17.64
CA LEU A 232 23.99 27.61 -17.24
C LEU A 232 23.85 27.89 -15.74
N LEU A 233 23.30 26.95 -14.97
CA LEU A 233 23.10 27.15 -13.54
C LEU A 233 24.37 26.79 -12.75
N PRO A 234 24.82 27.67 -11.85
CA PRO A 234 25.91 27.35 -10.94
C PRO A 234 25.49 26.17 -10.05
N TRP A 235 26.36 25.17 -9.93
CA TRP A 235 26.06 23.96 -9.16
C TRP A 235 26.27 24.20 -7.67
N ASP A 236 25.17 24.36 -6.93
CA ASP A 236 25.18 24.44 -5.46
C ASP A 236 24.07 23.57 -4.82
N PRO A 237 24.26 22.24 -4.78
CA PRO A 237 23.27 21.31 -4.25
C PRO A 237 22.93 21.54 -2.79
N GLY A 238 23.95 21.93 -2.00
CA GLY A 238 23.81 22.17 -0.57
C GLY A 238 22.83 23.30 -0.32
N SER A 239 22.99 24.43 -1.01
CA SER A 239 22.08 25.56 -0.86
C SER A 239 20.67 25.28 -1.37
N TRP A 240 20.50 24.52 -2.46
CA TRP A 240 19.16 24.22 -2.98
C TRP A 240 18.37 23.29 -2.06
N ASN A 241 19.00 22.24 -1.54
CA ASN A 241 18.33 21.37 -0.58
C ASN A 241 18.08 22.11 0.75
N CYS A 242 18.97 23.02 1.18
CA CYS A 242 18.75 23.87 2.34
C CYS A 242 17.49 24.75 2.24
N LEU A 243 17.08 25.17 1.03
CA LEU A 243 15.81 25.90 0.83
C LEU A 243 14.58 25.04 1.14
N LEU A 244 14.72 23.71 1.02
CA LEU A 244 13.67 22.74 1.33
C LEU A 244 13.76 22.23 2.78
N LEU A 245 14.86 22.54 3.48
CA LEU A 245 14.95 22.34 4.93
C LEU A 245 14.15 23.48 5.62
N PRO A 246 13.31 23.17 6.60
CA PRO A 246 12.51 24.19 7.27
C PRO A 246 13.42 25.19 7.98
N ALA A 247 13.19 26.49 7.74
CA ALA A 247 13.67 27.55 8.62
C ALA A 247 12.92 27.42 9.96
N ARG A 248 13.52 26.69 10.91
CA ARG A 248 12.98 26.30 12.24
C ARG A 248 11.99 25.13 12.18
N ALA A 249 12.42 24.01 12.75
CA ALA A 249 11.65 22.79 12.95
C ALA A 249 10.40 23.01 13.82
N GLY A 250 9.39 22.14 13.65
CA GLY A 250 8.39 21.94 14.72
C GLY A 250 6.98 21.54 14.32
N LYS A 251 6.60 21.50 13.03
CA LYS A 251 5.30 20.95 12.65
C LYS A 251 5.44 19.47 12.26
N PRO A 252 4.83 18.54 13.01
CA PRO A 252 4.72 17.14 12.60
C PRO A 252 4.08 17.07 11.22
N ASP A 253 4.49 16.11 10.39
CA ASP A 253 3.79 15.86 9.14
C ASP A 253 2.35 15.44 9.48
N PRO A 254 1.31 16.13 8.96
CA PRO A 254 -0.09 15.81 9.26
C PRO A 254 -0.48 14.40 8.83
N LEU A 255 0.30 13.75 7.96
CA LEU A 255 0.09 12.37 7.56
C LEU A 255 0.81 11.36 8.46
N ASP A 256 1.73 11.77 9.34
CA ASP A 256 2.45 10.81 10.19
C ASP A 256 1.48 10.02 11.08
N ASP A 257 0.55 10.69 11.77
CA ASP A 257 -0.44 10.00 12.60
C ASP A 257 -1.30 9.04 11.77
N VAL A 258 -1.67 9.47 10.56
CA VAL A 258 -2.47 8.67 9.62
C VAL A 258 -1.69 7.48 9.02
N VAL A 259 -0.37 7.59 8.90
CA VAL A 259 0.52 6.50 8.50
C VAL A 259 0.75 5.55 9.67
N LEU A 260 0.84 6.06 10.90
CA LEU A 260 1.12 5.30 12.12
C LEU A 260 -0.08 4.55 12.68
N VAL A 261 -1.30 4.89 12.31
CA VAL A 261 -2.54 4.19 12.68
C VAL A 261 -2.43 2.69 12.56
N LEU A 262 -1.83 2.23 11.46
CA LEU A 262 -1.61 0.81 11.19
C LEU A 262 -0.25 0.32 11.69
N ALA A 263 0.67 1.23 12.06
CA ALA A 263 1.99 0.90 12.60
C ALA A 263 1.95 0.59 14.10
N GLU A 264 1.09 1.27 14.87
CA GLU A 264 0.88 0.97 16.29
C GLU A 264 -0.26 -0.05 16.49
N GLY A 265 -1.24 -0.11 15.58
CA GLY A 265 -2.38 -1.04 15.64
C GLY A 265 -2.15 -2.45 15.09
N GLN A 266 -1.06 -2.71 14.35
CA GLN A 266 -0.78 -4.04 13.76
C GLN A 266 0.72 -4.41 13.76
N ARG A 267 1.37 -4.27 14.92
CA ARG A 267 2.52 -5.14 15.24
C ARG A 267 2.12 -6.46 15.91
N GLY A 268 0.83 -6.72 16.06
CA GLY A 268 0.31 -7.96 16.62
C GLY A 268 -0.89 -8.42 15.84
N SER A 269 -1.07 -9.74 15.80
CA SER A 269 -2.32 -10.33 15.37
C SER A 269 -3.50 -9.72 16.15
N VAL A 270 -4.70 -9.68 15.56
CA VAL A 270 -5.93 -9.41 16.33
C VAL A 270 -6.11 -10.41 17.49
N HIS A 271 -5.43 -11.55 17.39
CA HIS A 271 -5.26 -12.52 18.46
C HIS A 271 -4.11 -12.09 19.38
N LYS A 272 -4.45 -11.72 20.62
CA LYS A 272 -3.46 -11.44 21.66
C LYS A 272 -3.11 -12.73 22.40
N PRO A 273 -1.82 -13.01 22.67
CA PRO A 273 -1.43 -14.17 23.46
C PRO A 273 -2.12 -14.17 24.85
N GLY A 274 -2.91 -15.20 25.14
CA GLY A 274 -3.44 -15.47 26.47
C GLY A 274 -2.43 -16.20 27.38
N ALA A 275 -2.83 -16.50 28.61
CA ALA A 275 -1.96 -17.11 29.63
C ALA A 275 -1.37 -18.48 29.24
N GLY A 276 -1.97 -19.20 28.29
CA GLY A 276 -1.48 -20.49 27.76
C GLY A 276 -0.76 -20.42 26.42
N SER A 277 -0.36 -19.22 25.96
CA SER A 277 0.29 -19.07 24.65
C SER A 277 1.74 -19.54 24.66
N MET A 278 2.18 -20.11 23.55
CA MET A 278 3.56 -20.56 23.36
C MET A 278 4.23 -19.78 22.23
N THR A 279 5.52 -19.49 22.40
CA THR A 279 6.41 -19.07 21.31
C THR A 279 6.65 -20.22 20.34
N LEU A 280 7.18 -19.93 19.14
CA LEU A 280 7.51 -20.98 18.15
C LEU A 280 8.53 -21.99 18.69
N SER A 281 9.47 -21.55 19.52
CA SER A 281 10.47 -22.43 20.14
C SER A 281 9.82 -23.34 21.18
N GLU A 282 8.99 -22.79 22.07
CA GLU A 282 8.25 -23.56 23.07
C GLU A 282 7.29 -24.55 22.42
N LEU A 283 6.57 -24.14 21.36
CA LEU A 283 5.68 -25.03 20.61
C LEU A 283 6.45 -26.21 19.99
N LYS A 284 7.65 -25.94 19.46
CA LYS A 284 8.52 -26.98 18.91
C LYS A 284 8.98 -27.96 19.99
N GLU A 285 9.36 -27.45 21.16
CA GLU A 285 9.75 -28.30 22.30
C GLU A 285 8.56 -29.11 22.83
N HIS A 286 7.40 -28.50 22.96
CA HIS A 286 6.14 -29.12 23.39
C HIS A 286 5.69 -30.25 22.45
N THR A 287 5.69 -30.00 21.14
CA THR A 287 5.34 -31.02 20.14
C THR A 287 6.33 -32.19 20.13
N ASN A 288 7.61 -31.92 20.35
CA ASN A 288 8.62 -32.97 20.46
C ASN A 288 8.49 -33.80 21.75
N SER A 289 8.14 -33.17 22.88
CA SER A 289 8.04 -33.85 24.17
C SER A 289 6.80 -34.76 24.24
N LEU A 290 5.66 -34.29 23.74
CA LEU A 290 4.41 -35.07 23.72
C LEU A 290 4.40 -36.17 22.66
N GLY A 291 5.10 -35.93 21.54
CA GLY A 291 5.03 -36.77 20.36
C GLY A 291 3.60 -36.89 19.82
N ARG A 292 3.41 -37.77 18.82
CA ARG A 292 2.13 -37.89 18.13
C ARG A 292 0.96 -38.21 19.07
N ARG A 293 1.14 -39.17 19.99
CA ARG A 293 0.06 -39.62 20.88
C ARG A 293 -0.40 -38.51 21.83
N GLY A 294 0.51 -37.79 22.47
CA GLY A 294 0.15 -36.71 23.38
C GLY A 294 -0.57 -35.55 22.70
N ILE A 295 -0.19 -35.22 21.46
CA ILE A 295 -0.91 -34.19 20.67
C ILE A 295 -2.34 -34.64 20.32
N TYR A 296 -2.58 -35.92 20.07
CA TYR A 296 -3.95 -36.43 19.88
C TYR A 296 -4.78 -36.34 21.16
N GLU A 297 -4.17 -36.63 22.31
CA GLU A 297 -4.83 -36.49 23.61
C GLU A 297 -5.20 -35.02 23.89
N GLU A 298 -4.31 -34.06 23.60
CA GLU A 298 -4.62 -32.62 23.69
C GLU A 298 -5.75 -32.20 22.76
N TYR A 299 -5.76 -32.69 21.52
CA TYR A 299 -6.85 -32.41 20.58
C TYR A 299 -8.20 -32.93 21.10
N GLU A 300 -8.24 -34.14 21.65
CA GLU A 300 -9.47 -34.69 22.23
C GLU A 300 -9.92 -33.93 23.49
N MET A 301 -8.99 -33.39 24.29
CA MET A 301 -9.35 -32.48 25.39
C MET A 301 -10.06 -31.23 24.88
N ILE A 302 -9.51 -30.55 23.87
CA ILE A 302 -10.14 -29.37 23.23
C ILE A 302 -11.52 -29.71 22.68
N ARG A 303 -11.67 -30.89 22.06
CA ARG A 303 -12.95 -31.33 21.51
C ARG A 303 -14.03 -31.54 22.59
N ASN A 304 -13.61 -31.89 23.81
CA ASN A 304 -14.51 -32.09 24.94
C ASN A 304 -14.80 -30.79 25.71
N GLU A 305 -14.08 -29.70 25.43
CA GLU A 305 -14.39 -28.40 26.01
C GLU A 305 -15.74 -27.90 25.50
N LYS A 306 -16.53 -27.31 26.40
CA LYS A 306 -17.78 -26.68 26.01
C LYS A 306 -17.46 -25.40 25.25
N PRO A 307 -17.95 -25.23 24.01
CA PRO A 307 -17.69 -24.02 23.26
C PRO A 307 -18.29 -22.81 23.98
N GLU A 308 -17.53 -21.73 24.07
CA GLU A 308 -18.03 -20.46 24.59
C GLU A 308 -19.04 -19.85 23.62
N GLY A 309 -20.17 -19.37 24.14
CA GLY A 309 -21.21 -18.70 23.37
C GLY A 309 -22.56 -19.41 23.39
N THR A 310 -23.43 -19.03 22.45
CA THR A 310 -24.81 -19.53 22.36
C THR A 310 -25.14 -19.95 20.93
N PHE A 311 -26.08 -20.87 20.79
CA PHE A 311 -26.46 -21.48 19.51
C PHE A 311 -27.98 -21.42 19.29
N SER A 312 -28.64 -20.43 19.88
CA SER A 312 -30.10 -20.33 19.95
C SER A 312 -30.72 -20.20 18.57
N ALA A 313 -30.10 -19.43 17.67
CA ALA A 313 -30.58 -19.27 16.30
C ALA A 313 -30.44 -20.58 15.52
N ALA A 314 -29.29 -21.26 15.64
CA ALA A 314 -29.04 -22.54 14.97
C ALA A 314 -29.96 -23.66 15.48
N MET A 315 -30.31 -23.66 16.77
CA MET A 315 -31.13 -24.68 17.41
C MET A 315 -32.65 -24.43 17.33
N ALA A 316 -33.06 -23.22 16.92
CA ALA A 316 -34.45 -22.86 16.74
C ALA A 316 -35.15 -23.83 15.78
N VAL A 317 -36.38 -24.26 16.12
CA VAL A 317 -37.13 -25.27 15.36
C VAL A 317 -37.26 -24.91 13.88
N VAL A 318 -37.43 -23.62 13.57
CA VAL A 318 -37.55 -23.07 12.21
C VAL A 318 -36.27 -23.12 11.38
N ASN A 319 -35.10 -23.32 12.02
CA ASN A 319 -33.79 -23.29 11.38
C ASN A 319 -33.11 -24.65 11.33
N ARG A 320 -33.69 -25.69 11.94
CA ARG A 320 -33.06 -27.02 12.07
C ARG A 320 -32.75 -27.65 10.72
N ASP A 321 -33.64 -27.50 9.76
CA ASP A 321 -33.50 -27.99 8.39
C ASP A 321 -32.50 -27.16 7.55
N ARG A 322 -32.09 -25.98 8.02
CA ARG A 322 -31.04 -25.15 7.40
C ARG A 322 -29.62 -25.53 7.84
N ASN A 323 -29.47 -26.48 8.77
CA ASN A 323 -28.19 -27.04 9.20
C ASN A 323 -27.90 -28.37 8.51
N ARG A 324 -26.72 -28.51 7.90
CA ARG A 324 -26.28 -29.79 7.30
C ARG A 324 -26.02 -30.86 8.36
N TYR A 325 -25.47 -30.44 9.49
CA TYR A 325 -25.14 -31.30 10.62
C TYR A 325 -25.71 -30.67 11.89
N GLY A 326 -26.54 -31.42 12.61
CA GLY A 326 -27.20 -30.92 13.83
C GLY A 326 -26.22 -30.70 14.99
N ASP A 327 -25.08 -31.38 14.96
CA ASP A 327 -23.98 -31.31 15.91
C ASP A 327 -22.91 -30.26 15.54
N VAL A 328 -23.07 -29.53 14.43
CA VAL A 328 -22.17 -28.44 14.01
C VAL A 328 -22.94 -27.12 13.84
N PRO A 329 -23.45 -26.53 14.93
CA PRO A 329 -24.17 -25.25 14.87
C PRO A 329 -23.24 -24.05 14.74
N CYS A 330 -23.70 -22.98 14.09
CA CYS A 330 -22.99 -21.70 14.08
C CYS A 330 -23.25 -20.89 15.36
N LEU A 331 -22.24 -20.13 15.79
CA LEU A 331 -22.28 -19.29 16.98
C LEU A 331 -23.19 -18.07 16.75
N ASP A 332 -24.11 -17.80 17.68
CA ASP A 332 -25.01 -16.65 17.62
C ASP A 332 -24.25 -15.31 17.55
N GLN A 333 -23.10 -15.24 18.25
CA GLN A 333 -22.28 -14.03 18.41
C GLN A 333 -21.67 -13.57 17.10
N THR A 334 -21.27 -14.51 16.25
CA THR A 334 -20.55 -14.23 14.99
C THR A 334 -21.32 -14.68 13.77
N ARG A 335 -22.57 -15.17 13.91
CA ARG A 335 -23.35 -15.65 12.76
C ARG A 335 -23.55 -14.55 11.73
N VAL A 336 -23.49 -14.94 10.46
CA VAL A 336 -23.94 -14.10 9.35
C VAL A 336 -25.47 -14.04 9.38
N LYS A 337 -26.03 -12.84 9.19
CA LYS A 337 -27.48 -12.61 9.16
C LYS A 337 -27.86 -12.11 7.77
N LEU A 338 -28.77 -12.81 7.11
CA LEU A 338 -29.25 -12.43 5.79
C LEU A 338 -30.24 -11.28 5.89
N LYS A 339 -30.24 -10.37 4.92
CA LYS A 339 -31.29 -9.34 4.83
C LYS A 339 -32.60 -10.01 4.41
N ARG A 340 -33.69 -9.70 5.11
CA ARG A 340 -35.01 -10.22 4.74
C ARG A 340 -35.50 -9.52 3.48
N VAL A 341 -35.65 -10.29 2.39
CA VAL A 341 -36.12 -9.77 1.09
C VAL A 341 -37.65 -9.73 1.03
N ASN A 342 -38.33 -10.64 1.74
CA ASN A 342 -39.80 -10.73 1.78
C ASN A 342 -40.33 -10.79 3.21
N TRP A 343 -41.50 -10.21 3.44
CA TRP A 343 -42.20 -10.26 4.74
C TRP A 343 -42.58 -11.68 5.19
N ASN A 344 -42.66 -12.63 4.24
CA ASN A 344 -42.96 -14.04 4.50
C ASN A 344 -41.73 -14.86 4.91
N ASP A 345 -40.52 -14.29 4.87
CA ASP A 345 -39.31 -15.03 5.21
C ASP A 345 -39.23 -15.25 6.73
N ARG A 346 -39.27 -16.52 7.12
CA ARG A 346 -39.47 -16.91 8.52
C ARG A 346 -38.20 -16.81 9.36
N SER A 347 -37.04 -16.58 8.74
CA SER A 347 -35.76 -16.53 9.44
C SER A 347 -34.68 -15.77 8.67
N ASP A 348 -33.77 -15.09 9.38
CA ASP A 348 -32.57 -14.44 8.82
C ASP A 348 -31.35 -15.37 8.81
N TYR A 349 -31.59 -16.67 9.00
CA TYR A 349 -30.59 -17.65 9.38
C TYR A 349 -29.96 -18.35 8.19
N ILE A 350 -28.62 -18.39 8.21
CA ILE A 350 -27.77 -19.30 7.47
C ILE A 350 -26.70 -19.84 8.44
N ASN A 351 -26.32 -21.11 8.31
CA ASN A 351 -25.22 -21.69 9.08
C ASN A 351 -23.87 -21.18 8.52
N ALA A 352 -23.52 -19.97 8.94
CA ALA A 352 -22.27 -19.31 8.62
C ALA A 352 -21.88 -18.36 9.76
N SER A 353 -20.59 -18.25 10.03
CA SER A 353 -20.02 -17.35 11.04
C SER A 353 -18.86 -16.55 10.49
N PHE A 354 -18.76 -15.28 10.88
CA PHE A 354 -17.56 -14.48 10.71
C PHE A 354 -16.44 -15.04 11.57
N MET A 355 -15.24 -15.09 10.99
CA MET A 355 -14.01 -15.51 11.63
C MET A 355 -12.97 -14.41 11.47
N ASP A 356 -12.24 -14.15 12.54
CA ASP A 356 -11.11 -13.24 12.51
C ASP A 356 -10.00 -13.81 11.62
N GLY A 357 -9.37 -12.95 10.84
CA GLY A 357 -8.12 -13.23 10.16
C GLY A 357 -6.93 -12.75 10.98
N TYR A 358 -5.72 -13.04 10.53
CA TYR A 358 -4.50 -12.71 11.28
C TYR A 358 -4.41 -11.23 11.69
N LEU A 359 -4.76 -10.32 10.77
CA LEU A 359 -4.67 -8.86 10.97
C LEU A 359 -6.02 -8.17 11.16
N GLN A 360 -7.13 -8.82 10.81
CA GLN A 360 -8.42 -8.15 10.69
C GLN A 360 -9.52 -9.00 11.31
N LYS A 361 -10.37 -8.36 12.13
CA LYS A 361 -11.57 -9.02 12.65
C LYS A 361 -12.60 -9.28 11.56
N ASN A 362 -13.35 -10.37 11.67
CA ASN A 362 -14.39 -10.77 10.72
C ASN A 362 -13.92 -10.81 9.26
N MET A 363 -12.66 -11.18 9.02
CA MET A 363 -12.05 -11.22 7.68
C MET A 363 -12.62 -12.35 6.82
N TYR A 364 -12.94 -13.48 7.44
CA TYR A 364 -13.39 -14.69 6.76
C TYR A 364 -14.81 -15.03 7.15
N ILE A 365 -15.48 -15.79 6.29
CA ILE A 365 -16.76 -16.43 6.60
C ILE A 365 -16.55 -17.94 6.53
N GLY A 366 -16.76 -18.61 7.67
CA GLY A 366 -16.82 -20.06 7.74
C GLY A 366 -18.27 -20.49 7.57
N THR A 367 -18.55 -21.38 6.62
CA THR A 367 -19.92 -21.82 6.33
C THR A 367 -19.94 -23.29 5.90
N GLN A 368 -21.07 -23.96 6.12
CA GLN A 368 -21.31 -25.28 5.58
C GLN A 368 -21.41 -25.25 4.04
N GLY A 369 -21.19 -26.39 3.39
CA GLY A 369 -21.50 -26.52 1.97
C GLY A 369 -23.01 -26.35 1.71
N PRO A 370 -23.42 -25.58 0.68
CA PRO A 370 -24.83 -25.27 0.42
C PRO A 370 -25.65 -26.55 0.22
N MET A 371 -26.87 -26.55 0.77
CA MET A 371 -27.86 -27.62 0.59
C MET A 371 -28.92 -27.18 -0.42
N GLU A 372 -29.74 -28.11 -0.92
CA GLU A 372 -30.81 -27.79 -1.88
C GLU A 372 -31.75 -26.70 -1.35
N ASN A 373 -32.11 -26.77 -0.07
CA ASN A 373 -33.00 -25.82 0.60
C ASN A 373 -32.31 -24.53 1.10
N THR A 374 -30.96 -24.43 1.03
CA THR A 374 -30.21 -23.22 1.44
C THR A 374 -29.32 -22.67 0.33
N PHE A 375 -29.51 -23.11 -0.92
CA PHE A 375 -28.68 -22.72 -2.05
C PHE A 375 -28.81 -21.23 -2.38
N GLN A 376 -30.05 -20.72 -2.33
CA GLN A 376 -30.33 -19.30 -2.56
C GLN A 376 -29.73 -18.44 -1.44
N ASP A 377 -29.92 -18.84 -0.19
CA ASP A 377 -29.36 -18.20 1.01
C ASP A 377 -27.83 -18.07 0.92
N PHE A 378 -27.15 -19.13 0.43
CA PHE A 378 -25.69 -19.11 0.24
C PHE A 378 -25.24 -18.03 -0.75
N TRP A 379 -25.89 -17.94 -1.91
CA TRP A 379 -25.53 -16.92 -2.91
C TRP A 379 -25.95 -15.51 -2.49
N GLN A 380 -27.06 -15.38 -1.77
CA GLN A 380 -27.44 -14.13 -1.14
C GLN A 380 -26.37 -13.67 -0.15
N MET A 381 -25.87 -14.56 0.71
CA MET A 381 -24.77 -14.26 1.62
C MET A 381 -23.52 -13.79 0.87
N VAL A 382 -23.09 -14.54 -0.16
CA VAL A 382 -21.92 -14.20 -0.99
C VAL A 382 -22.05 -12.80 -1.57
N TRP A 383 -23.23 -12.45 -2.10
CA TRP A 383 -23.51 -11.14 -2.66
C TRP A 383 -23.54 -10.04 -1.59
N GLU A 384 -24.31 -10.21 -0.52
CA GLU A 384 -24.47 -9.21 0.55
C GLU A 384 -23.15 -8.89 1.26
N GLN A 385 -22.28 -9.90 1.41
CA GLN A 385 -20.99 -9.76 2.08
C GLN A 385 -19.85 -9.44 1.10
N ASN A 386 -20.14 -9.20 -0.19
CA ASN A 386 -19.17 -8.89 -1.24
C ASN A 386 -18.01 -9.91 -1.30
N VAL A 387 -18.32 -11.20 -1.21
CA VAL A 387 -17.31 -12.27 -1.21
C VAL A 387 -16.71 -12.42 -2.61
N LEU A 388 -15.39 -12.19 -2.72
CA LEU A 388 -14.65 -12.25 -3.98
C LEU A 388 -14.07 -13.64 -4.28
N VAL A 389 -13.76 -14.42 -3.24
CA VAL A 389 -13.08 -15.72 -3.36
C VAL A 389 -13.77 -16.73 -2.46
N ILE A 390 -14.09 -17.90 -3.02
CA ILE A 390 -14.66 -19.04 -2.30
C ILE A 390 -13.63 -20.18 -2.34
N VAL A 391 -13.29 -20.71 -1.16
CA VAL A 391 -12.34 -21.81 -1.01
C VAL A 391 -13.06 -23.01 -0.39
N MET A 392 -13.00 -24.17 -1.05
CA MET A 392 -13.53 -25.42 -0.53
C MET A 392 -12.41 -26.17 0.21
N THR A 393 -12.57 -26.35 1.53
CA THR A 393 -11.57 -26.98 2.40
C THR A 393 -11.70 -28.50 2.51
N THR A 394 -12.78 -29.07 1.98
CA THR A 394 -13.05 -30.51 1.95
C THR A 394 -12.81 -31.09 0.55
N ARG A 395 -12.46 -32.38 0.48
CA ARG A 395 -12.37 -33.08 -0.80
C ARG A 395 -13.71 -33.04 -1.50
N ILE A 396 -13.70 -32.83 -2.82
CA ILE A 396 -14.87 -33.01 -3.68
C ILE A 396 -15.24 -34.50 -3.67
N CYS A 397 -16.02 -34.93 -2.69
CA CYS A 397 -16.75 -36.18 -2.77
C CYS A 397 -17.95 -35.92 -3.69
N ARG A 398 -17.77 -36.17 -5.01
CA ARG A 398 -18.81 -36.30 -6.05
C ARG A 398 -20.22 -35.82 -5.62
N PHE A 399 -20.45 -34.52 -5.67
CA PHE A 399 -21.79 -33.98 -5.90
C PHE A 399 -21.79 -33.51 -7.36
N ILE A 400 -22.41 -34.32 -8.22
CA ILE A 400 -22.68 -33.96 -9.60
C ILE A 400 -23.73 -32.85 -9.56
N TRP A 401 -23.32 -31.61 -9.77
CA TRP A 401 -24.21 -30.48 -10.06
C TRP A 401 -23.54 -29.55 -11.08
N TRP A 402 -23.30 -30.08 -12.29
CA TRP A 402 -23.05 -29.25 -13.48
C TRP A 402 -23.55 -29.87 -14.79
N SER A 403 -24.23 -31.02 -14.77
CA SER A 403 -24.61 -31.73 -16.02
C SER A 403 -26.04 -31.47 -16.52
N ASP A 404 -26.99 -31.05 -15.68
CA ASP A 404 -28.42 -31.09 -16.07
C ASP A 404 -29.11 -29.73 -16.27
N CYS A 405 -28.37 -28.62 -16.34
CA CYS A 405 -28.95 -27.33 -16.78
C CYS A 405 -28.81 -27.06 -18.29
N ARG A 406 -28.49 -28.09 -19.09
CA ARG A 406 -28.55 -28.05 -20.56
C ARG A 406 -29.24 -29.30 -21.09
N LYS A 407 -30.57 -29.39 -20.93
CA LYS A 407 -31.52 -30.08 -21.84
C LYS A 407 -32.94 -30.08 -21.26
N GLN A 408 -33.73 -29.10 -21.67
CA GLN A 408 -35.21 -29.03 -21.76
C GLN A 408 -35.53 -27.53 -21.86
N SER A 409 -35.96 -26.90 -22.96
CA SER A 409 -36.25 -27.23 -24.35
C SER A 409 -35.99 -25.91 -25.12
N CYS A 410 -35.48 -25.92 -26.37
CA CYS A 410 -36.29 -25.81 -27.58
C CYS A 410 -37.72 -25.28 -27.39
#